data_AF-A0A7N0TCQ6-F1
#
_entry.id   AF-A0A7N0TCQ6-F1
#
_cell.length_a   1.000
_cell.length_b   1.000
_cell.length_c   1.000
_cell.angle_alpha   90.00
_cell.angle_beta   90.00
_cell.angle_gamma   90.00
#
_symmetry.space_group_name_H-M   'P 1'
#
loop_
_entity.id
_entity.type
_entity.pdbx_description
1 polymer ?
#
loop_
_entity_poly.entity_id
_entity_poly.type
_entity_poly.pdbx_seq_one_letter_code
_entity_poly.pdbx_strand_id
1 'polypeptide(L)'
;MGDINIKKMLLIKTLICLCLSIGSAESSADLEWPKTHVRLFDKAESQSDITVHCWSSEDDLGVHTIRFGEFYAFNFRHNLLCNTKFVCQVKFADGVDKFFHAYHCQRDRFKCREMCDWSLYENRACLWDSDCYDYSKTPPL
;
A
#
# COMPACT_ATOMS: atom_id res chain seq x y z
N MET A 1 26.34 -13.17 47.04
CA MET A 1 25.62 -12.36 46.02
C MET A 1 25.30 -13.20 44.77
N GLY A 2 24.74 -14.41 44.93
CA GLY A 2 24.55 -15.37 43.82
C GLY A 2 23.16 -16.00 43.75
N ASP A 3 22.44 -16.12 44.87
CA ASP A 3 21.17 -16.88 44.91
C ASP A 3 19.93 -16.12 44.41
N ILE A 4 19.92 -14.80 44.53
CA ILE A 4 18.76 -13.96 44.14
C ILE A 4 18.63 -13.87 42.61
N ASN A 5 19.76 -13.80 41.90
CA ASN A 5 19.77 -13.77 40.43
C ASN A 5 19.44 -15.13 39.82
N ILE A 6 19.87 -16.24 40.44
CA ILE A 6 19.57 -17.59 39.96
C ILE A 6 18.08 -17.91 40.16
N LYS A 7 17.50 -17.60 41.33
CA LYS A 7 16.06 -17.80 41.57
C LYS A 7 15.18 -16.92 40.65
N LYS A 8 15.59 -15.67 40.39
CA LYS A 8 14.91 -14.79 39.42
C LYS A 8 15.06 -15.29 37.98
N MET A 9 16.25 -15.76 37.59
CA MET A 9 16.50 -16.34 36.27
C MET A 9 15.73 -17.65 36.07
N LEU A 10 15.59 -18.48 37.11
CA LEU A 10 14.72 -19.65 37.10
C LEU A 10 13.25 -19.25 36.99
N LEU A 11 12.75 -18.30 37.80
CA LEU A 11 11.38 -17.80 37.71
C LEU A 11 11.05 -17.21 36.32
N ILE A 12 11.98 -16.46 35.72
CA ILE A 12 11.85 -15.89 34.38
C ILE A 12 11.84 -17.00 33.31
N LYS A 13 12.71 -18.01 33.41
CA LYS A 13 12.70 -19.16 32.50
C LYS A 13 11.43 -20.00 32.64
N THR A 14 10.93 -20.19 33.85
CA THR A 14 9.68 -20.94 34.10
C THR A 14 8.46 -20.17 33.57
N LEU A 15 8.43 -18.83 33.69
CA LEU A 15 7.40 -17.98 33.08
C LEU A 15 7.41 -18.04 31.55
N ILE A 16 8.58 -18.04 30.91
CA ILE A 16 8.72 -18.15 29.45
C ILE A 16 8.29 -19.54 28.95
N CYS A 17 8.55 -20.60 29.72
CA CYS A 17 8.22 -21.98 29.36
C CYS A 17 6.72 -22.31 29.51
N LEU A 18 6.03 -21.70 30.49
CA LEU A 18 4.59 -21.84 30.68
C LEU A 18 3.76 -21.19 29.55
N CYS A 19 4.30 -20.20 28.83
CA CYS A 19 3.66 -19.65 27.63
C CYS A 19 3.70 -20.60 26.43
N LEU A 20 4.67 -21.53 26.38
CA LEU A 20 4.91 -22.40 25.22
C LEU A 20 4.18 -23.76 25.28
N SER A 21 3.46 -24.04 26.36
CA SER A 21 2.78 -25.34 26.58
C SER A 21 1.26 -25.29 26.45
N ILE A 22 0.68 -24.15 26.04
CA ILE A 22 -0.70 -24.12 25.57
C ILE A 22 -0.69 -24.41 24.06
N GLY A 23 -0.69 -25.70 23.73
CA GLY A 23 -1.14 -26.16 22.42
C GLY A 23 -2.63 -25.86 22.28
N SER A 24 -2.97 -24.69 21.78
CA SER A 24 -4.26 -24.42 21.14
C SER A 24 -4.00 -24.49 19.64
N ALA A 25 -4.93 -25.05 18.86
CA ALA A 25 -4.90 -24.87 17.42
C ALA A 25 -4.76 -23.37 17.15
N GLU A 26 -3.59 -22.94 16.68
CA GLU A 26 -3.43 -21.59 16.18
C GLU A 26 -4.20 -21.56 14.87
N SER A 27 -5.49 -21.25 14.94
CA SER A 27 -5.96 -20.26 13.99
C SER A 27 -5.12 -19.03 14.32
N SER A 28 -4.03 -18.79 13.59
CA SER A 28 -3.54 -17.44 13.45
C SER A 28 -4.70 -16.70 12.78
N ALA A 29 -5.64 -16.20 13.59
CA ALA A 29 -6.26 -14.95 13.28
C ALA A 29 -5.12 -13.93 13.41
N ASP A 30 -4.19 -13.99 12.45
CA ASP A 30 -3.23 -12.94 12.27
C ASP A 30 -4.06 -11.67 12.26
N LEU A 31 -3.63 -10.69 13.05
CA LEU A 31 -4.16 -9.34 13.01
C LEU A 31 -3.75 -8.69 11.67
N GLU A 32 -3.98 -9.40 10.57
CA GLU A 32 -3.75 -9.00 9.21
C GLU A 32 -4.87 -8.05 8.84
N TRP A 33 -4.50 -6.80 8.65
CA TRP A 33 -5.45 -5.85 8.11
C TRP A 33 -5.93 -6.31 6.73
N PRO A 34 -7.20 -6.01 6.38
CA PRO A 34 -7.75 -6.40 5.09
C PRO A 34 -6.88 -5.89 3.94
N LYS A 35 -6.82 -6.67 2.87
CA LYS A 35 -6.07 -6.29 1.67
C LYS A 35 -6.67 -5.02 1.09
N THR A 36 -5.81 -4.05 0.82
CA THR A 36 -6.16 -2.88 0.04
C THR A 36 -5.90 -3.17 -1.43
N HIS A 37 -6.89 -2.90 -2.26
CA HIS A 37 -6.82 -3.02 -3.72
C HIS A 37 -6.77 -1.63 -4.31
N VAL A 38 -5.86 -1.40 -5.25
CA VAL A 38 -5.75 -0.15 -6.00
C VAL A 38 -6.01 -0.46 -7.45
N ARG A 39 -6.93 0.29 -8.08
CA ARG A 39 -7.19 0.23 -9.52
C ARG A 39 -6.91 1.58 -10.15
N LEU A 40 -6.16 1.57 -11.24
CA LEU A 40 -5.81 2.73 -12.03
C LEU A 40 -6.49 2.62 -13.38
N PHE A 41 -7.56 3.37 -13.59
CA PHE A 41 -8.32 3.41 -14.84
C PHE A 41 -7.73 4.46 -15.76
N ASP A 42 -7.49 4.09 -17.02
CA ASP A 42 -7.15 5.05 -18.05
C ASP A 42 -8.40 5.80 -18.51
N LYS A 43 -8.38 7.12 -18.27
CA LYS A 43 -9.41 8.08 -18.68
C LYS A 43 -8.81 9.25 -19.46
N ALA A 44 -7.68 9.02 -20.14
CA ALA A 44 -7.02 10.02 -20.97
C ALA A 44 -8.00 10.59 -22.02
N GLU A 45 -8.16 11.92 -22.05
CA GLU A 45 -8.99 12.64 -23.03
C GLU A 45 -8.53 12.38 -24.47
N SER A 46 -7.23 12.15 -24.64
CA SER A 46 -6.61 11.75 -25.91
C SER A 46 -7.03 10.38 -26.44
N GLN A 47 -7.71 9.55 -25.62
CA GLN A 47 -8.08 8.17 -25.93
C GLN A 47 -6.89 7.30 -26.35
N SER A 48 -5.74 7.54 -25.73
CA SER A 48 -4.48 6.85 -25.99
C SER A 48 -4.04 6.05 -24.78
N ASP A 49 -3.33 4.94 -25.01
CA ASP A 49 -2.77 4.11 -23.96
C ASP A 49 -1.79 4.91 -23.09
N ILE A 50 -1.87 4.70 -21.77
CA ILE A 50 -0.95 5.30 -20.80
C ILE A 50 0.03 4.27 -20.25
N THR A 51 1.17 4.73 -19.78
CA THR A 51 2.13 3.89 -19.06
C THR A 51 2.20 4.32 -17.61
N VAL A 52 2.12 3.36 -16.69
CA VAL A 52 2.27 3.58 -15.25
C VAL A 52 3.46 2.80 -14.70
N HIS A 53 4.20 3.39 -13.79
CA HIS A 53 5.21 2.70 -12.98
C HIS A 53 4.92 3.00 -11.52
N CYS A 54 4.61 1.98 -10.73
CA CYS A 54 4.20 2.14 -9.35
C CYS A 54 5.14 1.42 -8.39
N TRP A 55 5.51 2.08 -7.31
CA TRP A 55 6.39 1.50 -6.30
C TRP A 55 6.08 2.06 -4.90
N SER A 56 6.57 1.35 -3.89
CA SER A 56 6.59 1.75 -2.49
C SER A 56 8.04 1.74 -1.97
N SER A 57 8.24 1.89 -0.66
CA SER A 57 9.57 1.73 -0.06
C SER A 57 10.11 0.30 -0.10
N GLU A 58 9.24 -0.70 -0.23
CA GLU A 58 9.61 -2.12 -0.09
C GLU A 58 9.37 -2.93 -1.38
N ASP A 59 8.53 -2.42 -2.28
CA ASP A 59 8.06 -3.17 -3.45
C ASP A 59 7.96 -2.25 -4.68
N ASP A 60 8.59 -2.68 -5.76
CA ASP A 60 8.49 -2.04 -7.07
C ASP A 60 7.63 -2.94 -7.98
N LEU A 61 6.46 -2.44 -8.35
CA LEU A 61 5.49 -3.19 -9.14
C LEU A 61 5.83 -3.18 -10.63
N GLY A 62 6.85 -2.41 -11.04
CA GLY A 62 7.30 -2.29 -12.41
C GLY A 62 6.40 -1.42 -13.28
N VAL A 63 6.72 -1.44 -14.58
CA VAL A 63 6.07 -0.62 -15.61
C VAL A 63 4.95 -1.42 -16.28
N HIS A 64 3.77 -0.81 -16.40
CA HIS A 64 2.58 -1.39 -17.03
C HIS A 64 1.96 -0.42 -18.02
N THR A 65 1.55 -0.92 -19.19
CA THR A 65 0.73 -0.16 -20.13
C THR A 65 -0.75 -0.45 -19.83
N ILE A 66 -1.54 0.60 -19.72
CA ILE A 66 -2.99 0.53 -19.56
C ILE A 66 -3.59 1.00 -20.88
N ARG A 67 -4.42 0.16 -21.49
CA ARG A 67 -5.14 0.56 -22.70
C ARG A 67 -6.24 1.53 -22.34
N PHE A 68 -6.58 2.42 -23.28
CA PHE A 68 -7.69 3.35 -23.06
C PHE A 68 -8.98 2.63 -22.65
N GLY A 69 -9.57 3.05 -21.53
CA GLY A 69 -10.78 2.47 -20.94
C GLY A 69 -10.55 1.19 -20.12
N GLU A 70 -9.35 0.63 -20.09
CA GLU A 70 -8.97 -0.48 -19.21
C GLU A 70 -8.38 0.03 -17.88
N PHE A 71 -7.94 -0.89 -17.03
CA PHE A 71 -7.27 -0.57 -15.78
C PHE A 71 -6.12 -1.52 -15.46
N TYR A 72 -5.13 -0.99 -14.74
CA TYR A 72 -4.14 -1.79 -14.02
C TYR A 72 -4.53 -1.87 -12.55
N ALA A 73 -4.28 -3.03 -11.92
CA ALA A 73 -4.60 -3.22 -10.51
C ALA A 73 -3.50 -3.96 -9.76
N PHE A 74 -3.34 -3.58 -8.50
CA PHE A 74 -2.48 -4.27 -7.55
C PHE A 74 -3.12 -4.28 -6.16
N ASN A 75 -2.63 -5.15 -5.29
CA ASN A 75 -3.11 -5.23 -3.91
C ASN A 75 -1.95 -5.44 -2.95
N PHE A 76 -2.13 -4.99 -1.72
CA PHE A 76 -1.15 -5.11 -0.65
C PHE A 76 -1.85 -5.13 0.71
N ARG A 77 -1.09 -5.48 1.75
CA ARG A 77 -1.48 -5.27 3.15
C ARG A 77 -0.62 -4.15 3.71
N HIS A 78 -1.23 -3.21 4.41
CA HIS A 78 -0.49 -2.10 5.01
C HIS A 78 0.22 -2.56 6.29
N ASN A 79 1.30 -1.88 6.62
CA ASN A 79 2.02 -2.11 7.86
C ASN A 79 1.25 -1.53 9.07
N LEU A 80 1.46 -2.12 10.26
CA LEU A 80 0.80 -1.69 11.50
C LEU A 80 1.07 -0.22 11.86
N LEU A 81 2.18 0.34 11.38
CA LEU A 81 2.60 1.72 11.65
C LEU A 81 1.99 2.75 10.68
N CYS A 82 1.22 2.31 9.68
CA CYS A 82 0.58 3.19 8.69
C CYS A 82 1.57 4.11 7.94
N ASN A 83 2.69 3.53 7.53
CA ASN A 83 3.73 4.20 6.75
C ASN A 83 3.71 3.79 5.27
N THR A 84 2.83 2.88 4.87
CA THR A 84 2.72 2.43 3.48
C THR A 84 2.31 3.58 2.56
N LYS A 85 3.16 3.85 1.57
CA LYS A 85 2.93 4.79 0.47
C LYS A 85 3.24 4.07 -0.85
N PHE A 86 2.31 4.13 -1.80
CA PHE A 86 2.57 3.78 -3.19
C PHE A 86 2.56 5.06 -4.02
N VAL A 87 3.69 5.34 -4.66
CA VAL A 87 3.86 6.40 -5.65
C VAL A 87 3.74 5.79 -7.03
N CYS A 88 3.02 6.45 -7.93
CA CYS A 88 2.97 6.07 -9.33
C CYS A 88 3.44 7.23 -10.20
N GLN A 89 4.33 6.93 -11.13
CA GLN A 89 4.63 7.72 -12.31
C GLN A 89 3.63 7.34 -13.40
N VAL A 90 3.11 8.33 -14.12
CA VAL A 90 2.21 8.16 -15.26
C VAL A 90 2.79 8.94 -16.44
N LYS A 91 2.79 8.31 -17.61
CA LYS A 91 3.10 8.94 -18.90
C LYS A 91 1.90 8.81 -19.81
N PHE A 92 1.39 9.96 -20.24
CA PHE A 92 0.38 10.07 -21.29
C PHE A 92 1.07 10.22 -22.66
N ALA A 93 0.30 10.43 -23.72
CA ALA A 93 0.83 10.66 -25.06
C ALA A 93 1.82 11.84 -25.18
N ASP A 94 1.79 12.81 -24.26
CA ASP A 94 2.76 13.91 -24.20
C ASP A 94 4.17 13.47 -23.77
N GLY A 95 4.31 12.24 -23.24
CA GLY A 95 5.57 11.67 -22.75
C GLY A 95 6.09 12.32 -21.47
N VAL A 96 5.34 13.22 -20.84
CA VAL A 96 5.77 13.97 -19.65
C VAL A 96 5.57 13.12 -18.41
N ASP A 97 6.60 13.09 -17.56
CA ASP A 97 6.54 12.42 -16.27
C ASP A 97 5.61 13.15 -15.31
N LYS A 98 4.58 12.43 -14.84
CA LYS A 98 3.59 12.92 -13.87
C LYS A 98 3.54 11.97 -12.70
N PHE A 99 3.56 12.48 -11.47
CA PHE A 99 3.61 11.65 -10.27
C PHE A 99 2.44 11.94 -9.33
N PHE A 100 1.96 10.91 -8.65
CA PHE A 100 0.97 11.03 -7.58
C PHE A 100 1.08 9.86 -6.59
N HIS A 101 0.45 10.01 -5.42
CA HIS A 101 0.25 8.89 -4.50
C HIS A 101 -1.00 8.10 -4.89
N ALA A 102 -0.81 6.91 -5.46
CA ALA A 102 -1.89 5.95 -5.67
C ALA A 102 -2.38 5.33 -4.35
N TYR A 103 -1.52 5.35 -3.32
CA TYR A 103 -1.93 5.12 -1.95
C TYR A 103 -1.04 5.90 -0.97
N HIS A 104 -1.65 6.50 0.04
CA HIS A 104 -0.97 7.10 1.18
C HIS A 104 -1.74 6.75 2.45
N CYS A 105 -1.21 5.88 3.31
CA CYS A 105 -1.98 5.29 4.42
C CYS A 105 -2.73 6.32 5.29
N GLN A 106 -2.09 7.44 5.64
CA GLN A 106 -2.72 8.48 6.46
C GLN A 106 -3.93 9.15 5.79
N ARG A 107 -3.94 9.22 4.45
CA ARG A 107 -5.02 9.79 3.63
C ARG A 107 -6.10 8.74 3.34
N ASP A 108 -5.67 7.51 3.04
CA ASP A 108 -6.50 6.56 2.30
C ASP A 108 -7.05 5.40 3.14
N ARG A 109 -6.44 5.04 4.28
CA ARG A 109 -6.81 3.80 5.02
C ARG A 109 -8.29 3.72 5.39
N PHE A 110 -8.90 4.84 5.79
CA PHE A 110 -10.32 4.91 6.15
C PHE A 110 -11.19 5.35 5.00
N LYS A 111 -10.58 6.06 4.04
CA LYS A 111 -11.24 6.49 2.83
C LYS A 111 -11.53 5.26 2.00
N CYS A 112 -10.50 4.63 1.42
CA CYS A 112 -10.61 3.53 0.48
C CYS A 112 -11.29 2.27 1.03
N ARG A 113 -11.38 2.11 2.36
CA ARG A 113 -11.76 0.84 3.01
C ARG A 113 -10.89 -0.30 2.50
N GLU A 114 -11.33 -1.00 1.45
CA GLU A 114 -10.60 -2.09 0.78
C GLU A 114 -10.27 -1.80 -0.70
N MET A 115 -10.82 -0.74 -1.30
CA MET A 115 -10.70 -0.45 -2.73
C MET A 115 -10.45 1.04 -2.99
N CYS A 116 -9.33 1.37 -3.61
CA CYS A 116 -9.03 2.71 -4.13
C CYS A 116 -9.15 2.71 -5.66
N ASP A 117 -10.19 3.34 -6.20
CA ASP A 117 -10.36 3.47 -7.64
C ASP A 117 -9.92 4.84 -8.12
N TRP A 118 -8.85 4.88 -8.88
CA TRP A 118 -8.31 6.09 -9.47
C TRP A 118 -8.66 6.16 -10.95
N SER A 119 -9.25 7.29 -11.36
CA SER A 119 -9.36 7.68 -12.77
C SER A 119 -8.20 8.61 -13.11
N LEU A 120 -7.43 8.26 -14.14
CA LEU A 120 -6.25 9.02 -14.57
C LEU A 120 -6.60 9.85 -15.80
N TYR A 121 -6.73 11.17 -15.60
CA TYR A 121 -6.87 12.17 -16.65
C TYR A 121 -5.52 12.85 -16.88
N GLU A 122 -5.30 13.53 -18.00
CA GLU A 122 -3.99 14.14 -18.33
C GLU A 122 -3.52 15.19 -17.30
N ASN A 123 -4.46 15.89 -16.64
CA ASN A 123 -4.17 16.98 -15.71
C ASN A 123 -4.23 16.57 -14.23
N ARG A 124 -4.98 15.52 -13.87
CA ARG A 124 -5.21 15.10 -12.48
C ARG A 124 -5.56 13.62 -12.37
N ALA A 125 -5.31 13.05 -11.19
CA ALA A 125 -5.82 11.75 -10.80
C ALA A 125 -6.97 11.92 -9.81
N CYS A 126 -8.09 11.23 -10.02
CA CYS A 126 -9.27 11.34 -9.17
C CYS A 126 -9.63 10.01 -8.52
N LEU A 127 -9.74 10.00 -7.18
CA LEU A 127 -10.25 8.87 -6.43
C LEU A 127 -11.79 8.89 -6.45
N TRP A 128 -12.41 7.79 -6.91
CA TRP A 128 -13.85 7.65 -7.18
C TRP A 128 -14.47 8.87 -7.88
N ASP A 129 -13.78 9.37 -8.91
CA ASP A 129 -14.22 10.49 -9.76
C ASP A 129 -14.62 11.78 -9.03
N SER A 130 -14.26 11.94 -7.75
CA SER A 130 -14.74 13.03 -6.90
C SER A 130 -13.61 13.73 -6.15
N ASP A 131 -12.62 12.98 -5.67
CA ASP A 131 -11.53 13.54 -4.89
C ASP A 131 -10.25 13.54 -5.73
N CYS A 132 -9.95 14.69 -6.33
CA CYS A 132 -8.94 14.84 -7.36
C CYS A 132 -7.66 15.51 -6.84
N TYR A 133 -6.53 15.04 -7.36
CA TYR A 133 -5.19 15.50 -7.02
C TYR A 133 -4.43 15.82 -8.29
N ASP A 134 -3.84 17.01 -8.36
CA ASP A 134 -2.94 17.38 -9.44
C ASP A 134 -1.65 16.57 -9.36
N TYR A 135 -1.09 16.26 -10.53
CA TYR A 135 0.21 15.58 -10.58
C TYR A 135 1.35 16.51 -10.18
N SER A 136 2.36 15.95 -9.51
CA SER A 136 3.66 16.60 -9.36
C SER A 136 4.57 16.30 -10.54
N LYS A 137 5.53 17.20 -10.80
CA LYS A 137 6.59 17.03 -11.83
C LYS A 137 7.76 16.18 -11.36
N THR A 138 7.85 15.94 -10.05
CA THR A 138 8.88 15.13 -9.42
C THR A 138 8.22 14.10 -8.51
N PRO A 139 8.88 12.97 -8.22
CA PRO A 139 8.37 12.02 -7.25
C PRO A 139 8.07 12.72 -5.91
N PRO A 140 6.87 12.52 -5.33
CA PRO A 140 6.56 13.05 -4.02
C PRO A 140 7.35 12.33 -2.91
N LEU A 141 7.64 13.05 -1.83
CA LEU A 141 8.37 12.55 -0.64
C LEU A 141 7.51 11.64 0.26
#